data_AF-A0A4U7B861-F1
#
_entry.id   AF-A0A4U7B861-F1
#
_cell.length_a   1.000
_cell.length_b   1.000
_cell.length_c   1.000
_cell.angle_alpha   90.00
_cell.angle_beta   90.00
_cell.angle_gamma   90.00
#
_symmetry.space_group_name_H-M   'P 1'
#
loop_
_entity.id
_entity.type
_entity.pdbx_description
1 polymer ?
#
loop_
_entity_poly.entity_id
_entity_poly.type
_entity_poly.pdbx_seq_one_letter_code
_entity_poly.pdbx_strand_id
1 'polypeptide(L)'
;MASKSSLSDERALTSFEASIHVQPNTEPYEYRALTKHARMSRNWPVAYGGYVQAWSINAAAATVPAGYGLFNFSGIFLSPVSTTEHLSLSVSDVRRTRTFHTRSVIAHQLAPTGGKKTVFTALVDFINDKETESMNYCVPPKLRYTSAEACPKYREHLLDRVSKGTLSKELYDGFMVALGNFYQIIDQRYCPEGILFQNVFGIDSSARTTQDDKPITEKTSAYWVRSLESFSQHADGNAMHKAALTFLLDGSTSTIPLQHSHRSFLSTQACSSLDVSVRFRSSKFRMDQWILIELYTEAAGEGRTIPNAKAWTEQGELIATASQNCILRFGPGEPQVKL
;
A
#
# COMPACT_ATOMS: atom_id res chain seq x y z
N MET A 1 27.29 -12.55 -29.95
CA MET A 1 25.82 -12.65 -30.01
C MET A 1 25.30 -12.94 -28.61
N ALA A 2 24.98 -11.90 -27.84
CA ALA A 2 24.33 -12.07 -26.54
C ALA A 2 22.83 -12.31 -26.80
N SER A 3 22.30 -13.43 -26.29
CA SER A 3 20.88 -13.77 -26.48
C SER A 3 20.01 -12.71 -25.83
N LYS A 4 19.17 -12.07 -26.64
CA LYS A 4 17.97 -11.37 -26.18
C LYS A 4 17.05 -12.43 -25.56
N SER A 5 17.19 -12.71 -24.27
CA SER A 5 16.14 -13.45 -23.55
C SER A 5 14.97 -12.49 -23.38
N SER A 6 13.82 -12.92 -23.91
CA SER A 6 12.60 -12.14 -23.95
C SER A 6 12.10 -11.87 -22.52
N LEU A 7 11.67 -10.63 -22.31
CA LEU A 7 10.95 -10.11 -21.15
C LEU A 7 9.59 -10.77 -20.87
N SER A 8 9.31 -11.93 -21.45
CA SER A 8 7.97 -12.48 -21.61
C SER A 8 7.51 -13.44 -20.51
N ASP A 9 8.27 -13.60 -19.43
CA ASP A 9 7.99 -14.61 -18.38
C ASP A 9 7.49 -14.01 -17.04
N GLU A 10 7.20 -12.70 -16.99
CA GLU A 10 6.42 -12.12 -15.90
C GLU A 10 4.94 -12.31 -16.23
N ARG A 11 4.27 -13.29 -15.60
CA ARG A 11 2.81 -13.40 -15.67
C ARG A 11 2.21 -12.08 -15.19
N ALA A 12 1.63 -11.33 -16.12
CA ALA A 12 0.78 -10.17 -15.85
C ALA A 12 -0.21 -10.50 -14.72
N LEU A 13 -0.39 -9.58 -13.76
CA LEU A 13 -1.47 -9.70 -12.79
C LEU A 13 -2.79 -9.54 -13.55
N THR A 14 -3.60 -10.59 -13.59
CA THR A 14 -4.87 -10.58 -14.34
C THR A 14 -6.09 -10.32 -13.46
N SER A 15 -5.96 -10.45 -12.14
CA SER A 15 -7.03 -10.19 -11.17
C SER A 15 -6.41 -9.66 -9.88
N PHE A 16 -6.98 -8.58 -9.35
CA PHE A 16 -6.54 -8.01 -8.07
C PHE A 16 -6.97 -8.94 -6.94
N GLU A 17 -8.22 -9.39 -6.95
CA GLU A 17 -8.75 -10.29 -5.91
C GLU A 17 -7.91 -11.57 -5.81
N ALA A 18 -7.64 -12.23 -6.94
CA ALA A 18 -6.83 -13.44 -6.97
C ALA A 18 -5.40 -13.19 -6.45
N SER A 19 -4.85 -12.00 -6.68
CA SER A 19 -3.49 -11.65 -6.24
C SER A 19 -3.35 -11.55 -4.72
N ILE A 20 -4.44 -11.26 -4.00
CA ILE A 20 -4.46 -11.15 -2.54
C ILE A 20 -5.20 -12.31 -1.87
N HIS A 21 -5.59 -13.34 -2.62
CA HIS A 21 -6.28 -14.49 -2.08
C HIS A 21 -5.33 -15.48 -1.38
N VAL A 22 -5.84 -16.21 -0.40
CA VAL A 22 -5.12 -17.25 0.35
C VAL A 22 -5.90 -18.57 0.27
N GLN A 23 -5.18 -19.69 0.27
CA GLN A 23 -5.78 -21.02 0.34
C GLN A 23 -5.48 -21.68 1.68
N PRO A 24 -6.43 -22.41 2.28
CA PRO A 24 -6.13 -23.30 3.40
C PRO A 24 -5.05 -24.32 3.02
N ASN A 25 -4.18 -24.62 3.97
CA ASN A 25 -3.23 -25.71 3.88
C ASN A 25 -3.85 -26.99 4.49
N THR A 26 -3.09 -28.09 4.54
CA THR A 26 -3.56 -29.36 5.12
C THR A 26 -3.85 -29.26 6.62
N GLU A 27 -3.09 -28.42 7.33
CA GLU A 27 -3.26 -28.19 8.76
C GLU A 27 -4.30 -27.10 9.04
N PRO A 28 -5.16 -27.25 10.08
CA PRO A 28 -6.09 -26.20 10.48
C PRO A 28 -5.35 -24.89 10.80
N TYR A 29 -5.96 -23.75 10.44
CA TYR A 29 -5.41 -22.41 10.65
C TYR A 29 -4.08 -22.10 9.93
N GLU A 30 -3.64 -22.98 9.03
CA GLU A 30 -2.51 -22.73 8.15
C GLU A 30 -3.03 -22.36 6.76
N TYR A 31 -2.43 -21.32 6.18
CA TYR A 31 -2.81 -20.80 4.86
C TYR A 31 -1.57 -20.59 3.99
N ARG A 32 -1.78 -20.49 2.68
CA ARG A 32 -0.74 -20.19 1.70
C ARG A 32 -1.22 -19.14 0.72
N ALA A 33 -0.36 -18.18 0.42
CA ALA A 33 -0.58 -17.20 -0.65
C ALA A 33 -0.59 -17.89 -2.02
N LEU A 34 -1.59 -17.57 -2.85
CA LEU A 34 -1.81 -18.22 -4.13
C LEU A 34 -0.86 -17.78 -5.24
N THR A 35 -0.57 -16.49 -5.28
CA THR A 35 0.20 -15.87 -6.36
C THR A 35 1.66 -15.71 -5.94
N LYS A 36 2.57 -15.94 -6.90
CA LYS A 36 3.92 -15.42 -6.77
C LYS A 36 3.85 -13.94 -7.08
N HIS A 37 4.43 -13.15 -6.19
CA HIS A 37 4.39 -11.69 -6.19
C HIS A 37 4.75 -11.06 -7.54
N ALA A 38 4.06 -9.98 -7.92
CA ALA A 38 4.61 -9.08 -8.92
C ALA A 38 5.90 -8.44 -8.39
N ARG A 39 6.97 -8.45 -9.19
CA ARG A 39 8.24 -7.83 -8.82
C ARG A 39 8.10 -6.31 -8.83
N MET A 40 8.55 -5.65 -7.77
CA MET A 40 8.63 -4.18 -7.73
C MET A 40 9.81 -3.65 -8.56
N SER A 41 10.83 -4.48 -8.81
CA SER A 41 12.01 -4.13 -9.59
C SER A 41 12.68 -5.40 -10.12
N ARG A 42 13.33 -5.32 -11.29
CA ARG A 42 14.17 -6.41 -11.80
C ARG A 42 15.30 -6.79 -10.87
N ASN A 43 15.86 -5.81 -10.17
CA ASN A 43 17.13 -5.97 -9.46
C ASN A 43 16.95 -6.31 -7.97
N TRP A 44 15.72 -6.25 -7.46
CA TRP A 44 15.41 -6.60 -6.07
C TRP A 44 14.23 -7.56 -6.04
N PRO A 45 14.43 -8.86 -5.77
CA PRO A 45 13.36 -9.85 -5.68
C PRO A 45 12.60 -9.72 -4.35
N VAL A 46 12.22 -8.51 -3.98
CA VAL A 46 11.47 -8.17 -2.77
C VAL A 46 10.05 -7.82 -3.18
N ALA A 47 9.10 -8.46 -2.51
CA ALA A 47 7.69 -8.23 -2.73
C ALA A 47 7.26 -6.89 -2.12
N TYR A 48 6.25 -6.29 -2.74
CA TYR A 48 5.54 -5.15 -2.18
C TYR A 48 4.86 -5.51 -0.85
N GLY A 49 5.00 -4.64 0.16
CA GLY A 49 4.54 -4.89 1.53
C GLY A 49 3.02 -5.09 1.62
N GLY A 50 2.25 -4.41 0.78
CA GLY A 50 0.79 -4.56 0.71
C GLY A 50 0.31 -6.00 0.52
N TYR A 51 1.09 -6.87 -0.15
CA TYR A 51 0.73 -8.28 -0.32
C TYR A 51 0.64 -9.03 1.01
N VAL A 52 1.70 -8.96 1.83
CA VAL A 52 1.70 -9.71 3.10
C VAL A 52 0.63 -9.17 4.06
N GLN A 53 0.35 -7.87 4.00
CA GLN A 53 -0.75 -7.27 4.76
C GLN A 53 -2.12 -7.82 4.35
N ALA A 54 -2.41 -7.81 3.04
CA ALA A 54 -3.69 -8.29 2.51
C ALA A 54 -3.88 -9.79 2.75
N TRP A 55 -2.84 -10.60 2.55
CA TRP A 55 -2.89 -12.03 2.86
C TRP A 55 -3.11 -12.31 4.34
N SER A 56 -2.47 -11.55 5.23
CA SER A 56 -2.70 -11.68 6.68
C SER A 56 -4.15 -11.36 7.05
N ILE A 57 -4.74 -10.33 6.46
CA ILE A 57 -6.15 -9.99 6.67
C ILE A 57 -7.05 -11.13 6.17
N ASN A 58 -6.83 -11.61 4.94
CA ASN A 58 -7.68 -12.65 4.35
C ASN A 58 -7.55 -14.00 5.08
N ALA A 59 -6.34 -14.38 5.51
CA ALA A 59 -6.13 -15.57 6.32
C ALA A 59 -6.83 -15.46 7.69
N ALA A 60 -6.74 -14.30 8.34
CA ALA A 60 -7.46 -14.06 9.60
C ALA A 60 -8.98 -14.11 9.41
N ALA A 61 -9.51 -13.44 8.39
CA ALA A 61 -10.94 -13.36 8.10
C ALA A 61 -11.54 -14.75 7.83
N ALA A 62 -10.82 -15.63 7.13
CA ALA A 62 -11.24 -17.01 6.87
C ALA A 62 -11.42 -17.87 8.13
N THR A 63 -10.99 -17.40 9.31
CA THR A 63 -11.11 -18.09 10.60
C THR A 63 -12.13 -17.45 11.55
N VAL A 64 -12.85 -16.43 11.09
CA VAL A 64 -13.81 -15.66 11.86
C VAL A 64 -15.24 -15.97 11.36
N PRO A 65 -16.22 -16.20 12.25
CA PRO A 65 -17.61 -16.40 11.83
C PRO A 65 -18.17 -15.19 11.09
N ALA A 66 -19.14 -15.41 10.20
CA ALA A 66 -19.89 -14.34 9.56
C ALA A 66 -20.56 -13.41 10.60
N GLY A 67 -20.74 -12.14 10.24
CA GLY A 67 -21.28 -11.12 11.14
C GLY A 67 -20.25 -10.53 12.12
N TYR A 68 -18.95 -10.67 11.82
CA TYR A 68 -17.87 -9.92 12.46
C TYR A 68 -16.99 -9.21 11.41
N GLY A 69 -17.05 -7.88 11.38
CA GLY A 69 -16.34 -7.03 10.45
C GLY A 69 -14.97 -6.61 10.96
N LEU A 70 -13.96 -6.66 10.09
CA LEU A 70 -12.61 -6.12 10.35
C LEU A 70 -12.67 -4.63 10.69
N PHE A 71 -12.13 -4.21 11.83
CA PHE A 71 -12.06 -2.79 12.20
C PHE A 71 -10.65 -2.29 12.49
N ASN A 72 -9.71 -3.19 12.81
CA ASN A 72 -8.32 -2.85 13.05
C ASN A 72 -7.38 -3.93 12.49
N PHE A 73 -6.30 -3.49 11.88
CA PHE A 73 -5.18 -4.31 11.44
C PHE A 73 -3.89 -3.65 11.90
N SER A 74 -2.97 -4.41 12.49
CA SER A 74 -1.65 -3.89 12.84
C SER A 74 -0.60 -4.97 12.64
N GLY A 75 0.54 -4.63 12.03
CA GLY A 75 1.57 -5.60 11.73
C GLY A 75 2.97 -5.02 11.72
N ILE A 76 3.96 -5.90 11.83
CA ILE A 76 5.38 -5.58 11.94
C ILE A 76 6.12 -6.36 10.85
N PHE A 77 6.90 -5.64 10.05
CA PHE A 77 7.79 -6.20 9.04
C PHE A 77 9.10 -6.64 9.68
N LEU A 78 9.39 -7.93 9.62
CA LEU A 78 10.57 -8.54 10.26
C LEU A 78 11.68 -8.83 9.25
N SER A 79 11.33 -9.04 7.99
CA SER A 79 12.28 -9.29 6.92
C SER A 79 11.65 -9.04 5.54
N PRO A 80 12.47 -8.69 4.52
CA PRO A 80 11.99 -8.62 3.15
C PRO A 80 11.35 -9.93 2.71
N VAL A 81 10.15 -9.83 2.12
CA VAL A 81 9.44 -10.97 1.55
C VAL A 81 10.01 -11.25 0.17
N SER A 82 10.50 -12.47 -0.05
CA SER A 82 11.05 -12.90 -1.35
C SER A 82 9.96 -13.08 -2.39
N THR A 83 10.20 -12.63 -3.63
CA THR A 83 9.31 -12.90 -4.78
C THR A 83 9.46 -14.32 -5.35
N THR A 84 10.48 -15.09 -4.95
CA THR A 84 10.76 -16.43 -5.50
C THR A 84 10.18 -17.56 -4.67
N GLU A 85 9.96 -17.31 -3.38
CA GLU A 85 9.45 -18.27 -2.41
C GLU A 85 7.96 -18.06 -2.15
N HIS A 86 7.25 -19.14 -1.85
CA HIS A 86 5.86 -19.03 -1.40
C HIS A 86 5.80 -18.54 0.05
N LEU A 87 4.74 -17.79 0.36
CA LEU A 87 4.45 -17.31 1.70
C LEU A 87 3.36 -18.18 2.33
N SER A 88 3.65 -18.69 3.52
CA SER A 88 2.70 -19.41 4.38
C SER A 88 2.28 -18.52 5.53
N LEU A 89 1.05 -18.67 6.02
CA LEU A 89 0.51 -17.91 7.15
C LEU A 89 -0.06 -18.86 8.20
N SER A 90 0.38 -18.70 9.44
CA SER A 90 -0.16 -19.39 10.61
C SER A 90 -1.08 -18.44 11.36
N VAL A 91 -2.34 -18.83 11.57
CA VAL A 91 -3.34 -18.03 12.28
C VAL A 91 -3.57 -18.61 13.68
N SER A 92 -3.74 -17.77 14.69
CA SER A 92 -4.07 -18.20 16.05
C SER A 92 -5.17 -17.34 16.66
N ASP A 93 -6.08 -17.97 17.40
CA ASP A 93 -7.08 -17.29 18.23
C ASP A 93 -6.37 -16.56 19.38
N VAL A 94 -6.54 -15.23 19.47
CA VAL A 94 -6.06 -14.42 20.61
C VAL A 94 -7.22 -14.07 21.54
N ARG A 95 -8.37 -13.73 20.95
CA ARG A 95 -9.59 -13.35 21.66
C ARG A 95 -10.80 -13.86 20.91
N ARG A 96 -11.75 -14.45 21.62
CA ARG A 96 -13.07 -14.84 21.13
C ARG A 96 -14.13 -14.46 22.17
N THR A 97 -14.96 -13.49 21.85
CA THR A 97 -16.06 -13.02 22.69
C THR A 97 -17.29 -12.79 21.83
N ARG A 98 -18.45 -12.49 22.44
CA ARG A 98 -19.68 -12.13 21.70
C ARG A 98 -19.53 -10.86 20.84
N THR A 99 -18.63 -9.96 21.23
CA THR A 99 -18.48 -8.64 20.58
C THR A 99 -17.24 -8.56 19.71
N PHE A 100 -16.15 -9.18 20.13
CA PHE A 100 -14.86 -9.04 19.48
C PHE A 100 -14.16 -10.38 19.25
N HIS A 101 -13.52 -10.47 18.09
CA HIS A 101 -12.57 -11.51 17.76
C HIS A 101 -11.21 -10.86 17.45
N THR A 102 -10.13 -11.47 17.92
CA THR A 102 -8.76 -11.07 17.57
C THR A 102 -8.01 -12.29 17.08
N ARG A 103 -7.30 -12.13 15.96
CA ARG A 103 -6.42 -13.14 15.37
C ARG A 103 -4.98 -12.64 15.42
N SER A 104 -4.06 -13.52 15.78
CA SER A 104 -2.64 -13.35 15.50
C SER A 104 -2.33 -14.06 14.20
N VAL A 105 -1.54 -13.44 13.33
CA VAL A 105 -1.08 -14.02 12.07
C VAL A 105 0.43 -13.92 12.01
N ILE A 106 1.09 -15.03 11.76
CA ILE A 106 2.53 -15.10 11.54
C ILE A 106 2.79 -15.57 10.11
N ALA A 107 3.49 -14.76 9.33
CA ALA A 107 3.86 -15.09 7.96
C ALA A 107 5.29 -15.65 7.89
N HIS A 108 5.45 -16.73 7.14
CA HIS A 108 6.70 -17.46 6.99
C HIS A 108 7.05 -17.67 5.51
N GLN A 109 8.35 -17.66 5.21
CA GLN A 109 8.92 -18.18 3.97
C GLN A 109 10.04 -19.18 4.29
N LEU A 110 10.43 -20.00 3.32
CA LEU A 110 11.62 -20.82 3.46
C LEU A 110 12.87 -19.93 3.48
N ALA A 111 13.76 -20.16 4.44
CA ALA A 111 15.06 -19.51 4.45
C ALA A 111 15.97 -20.10 3.36
N PRO A 112 16.90 -19.32 2.78
CA PRO A 112 17.88 -19.85 1.82
C PRO A 112 18.74 -20.99 2.39
N THR A 113 18.96 -20.98 3.70
CA THR A 113 19.73 -22.00 4.44
C THR A 113 18.89 -23.21 4.86
N GLY A 114 17.61 -23.27 4.47
CA GLY A 114 16.63 -24.21 4.98
C GLY A 114 15.95 -23.73 6.27
N GLY A 115 14.74 -24.24 6.53
CA GLY A 115 13.92 -23.87 7.70
C GLY A 115 12.91 -22.74 7.44
N LYS A 116 12.02 -22.51 8.40
CA LYS A 116 11.02 -21.44 8.35
C LYS A 116 11.62 -20.11 8.84
N LYS A 117 11.56 -19.08 8.00
CA LYS A 117 11.89 -17.69 8.36
C LYS A 117 10.62 -16.89 8.53
N THR A 118 10.40 -16.31 9.70
CA THR A 118 9.31 -15.35 9.91
C THR A 118 9.64 -14.03 9.21
N VAL A 119 8.71 -13.53 8.39
CA VAL A 119 8.89 -12.30 7.61
C VAL A 119 7.96 -11.18 8.06
N PHE A 120 6.82 -11.52 8.64
CA PHE A 120 5.81 -10.56 9.09
C PHE A 120 4.98 -11.16 10.23
N THR A 121 4.50 -10.31 11.13
CA THR A 121 3.55 -10.70 12.19
C THR A 121 2.47 -9.63 12.31
N ALA A 122 1.23 -10.03 12.59
CA ALA A 122 0.11 -9.10 12.69
C ALA A 122 -0.95 -9.51 13.71
N LEU A 123 -1.66 -8.51 14.22
CA LEU A 123 -2.93 -8.64 14.91
C LEU A 123 -4.05 -8.11 14.02
N VAL A 124 -5.14 -8.86 13.96
CA VAL A 124 -6.32 -8.55 13.13
C VAL A 124 -7.55 -8.61 14.03
N ASP A 125 -8.25 -7.49 14.18
CA ASP A 125 -9.40 -7.36 15.07
C ASP A 125 -10.71 -7.19 14.30
N PHE A 126 -11.71 -7.94 14.75
CA PHE A 126 -13.04 -7.98 14.18
C PHE A 126 -14.07 -7.64 15.27
N ILE A 127 -15.12 -6.93 14.90
CA ILE A 127 -16.22 -6.52 15.78
C ILE A 127 -17.54 -7.05 15.22
N ASN A 128 -18.43 -7.48 16.11
CA ASN A 128 -19.79 -7.89 15.74
C ASN A 128 -20.54 -6.74 15.05
N ASP A 129 -20.96 -6.95 13.80
CA ASP A 129 -21.44 -5.92 12.86
C ASP A 129 -22.79 -5.32 13.21
N LYS A 130 -23.46 -5.86 14.25
CA LYS A 130 -24.80 -5.43 14.61
C LYS A 130 -24.78 -3.94 14.92
N GLU A 131 -25.39 -3.15 14.04
CA GLU A 131 -25.44 -1.71 14.16
C GLU A 131 -26.02 -1.32 15.52
N THR A 132 -25.23 -0.56 16.28
CA THR A 132 -25.66 0.11 17.51
C THR A 132 -25.65 1.61 17.25
N GLU A 133 -26.66 2.33 17.73
CA GLU A 133 -26.64 3.80 17.73
C GLU A 133 -25.33 4.30 18.34
N SER A 134 -24.63 5.19 17.65
CA SER A 134 -23.31 5.66 18.04
C SER A 134 -23.01 7.04 17.48
N MET A 135 -22.03 7.71 18.07
CA MET A 135 -21.51 8.99 17.57
C MET A 135 -20.87 8.80 16.19
N ASN A 136 -21.20 9.68 15.25
CA ASN A 136 -20.72 9.59 13.88
C ASN A 136 -20.11 10.94 13.43
N TYR A 137 -18.77 11.06 13.45
CA TYR A 137 -18.04 12.24 12.97
C TYR A 137 -16.70 11.88 12.32
N CYS A 138 -16.27 12.60 11.29
CA CYS A 138 -14.94 12.43 10.70
C CYS A 138 -14.36 13.76 10.21
N VAL A 139 -13.06 13.77 9.93
CA VAL A 139 -12.37 14.90 9.31
C VAL A 139 -12.50 14.85 7.78
N PRO A 140 -12.61 15.99 7.08
CA PRO A 140 -12.47 16.04 5.63
C PRO A 140 -10.99 15.80 5.22
N PRO A 141 -10.71 15.59 3.93
CA PRO A 141 -9.34 15.67 3.39
C PRO A 141 -8.70 17.04 3.68
N LYS A 142 -7.37 17.10 3.81
CA LYS A 142 -6.65 18.35 4.15
C LYS A 142 -6.73 19.40 3.04
N LEU A 143 -6.83 18.97 1.78
CA LEU A 143 -7.05 19.84 0.62
C LEU A 143 -8.33 19.44 -0.11
N ARG A 144 -8.86 20.36 -0.92
CA ARG A 144 -9.85 20.03 -1.94
C ARG A 144 -9.11 19.51 -3.17
N TYR A 145 -9.29 18.23 -3.49
CA TYR A 145 -8.68 17.61 -4.66
C TYR A 145 -9.61 17.60 -5.87
N THR A 146 -9.01 17.64 -7.05
CA THR A 146 -9.69 17.39 -8.32
C THR A 146 -10.39 16.02 -8.29
N SER A 147 -11.59 15.93 -8.89
CA SER A 147 -12.34 14.65 -8.96
C SER A 147 -11.62 13.63 -9.82
N ALA A 148 -11.92 12.34 -9.62
CA ALA A 148 -11.26 11.26 -10.36
C ALA A 148 -11.40 11.42 -11.88
N GLU A 149 -12.55 11.87 -12.37
CA GLU A 149 -12.87 12.07 -13.79
C GLU A 149 -12.10 13.24 -14.39
N ALA A 150 -11.83 14.28 -13.60
CA ALA A 150 -11.12 15.48 -14.02
C ALA A 150 -9.60 15.37 -13.84
N CYS A 151 -9.11 14.36 -13.11
CA CYS A 151 -7.67 14.13 -12.97
C CYS A 151 -7.04 13.85 -14.35
N PRO A 152 -5.88 14.46 -14.65
CA PRO A 152 -5.18 14.22 -15.90
C PRO A 152 -4.67 12.78 -15.96
N LYS A 153 -4.54 12.24 -17.18
CA LYS A 153 -3.91 10.95 -17.38
C LYS A 153 -2.42 11.07 -17.04
N TYR A 154 -2.00 10.36 -16.01
CA TYR A 154 -0.64 10.50 -15.50
C TYR A 154 0.44 10.16 -16.55
N ARG A 155 0.17 9.19 -17.43
CA ARG A 155 1.08 8.87 -18.54
C ARG A 155 1.34 10.05 -19.48
N GLU A 156 0.30 10.82 -19.80
CA GLU A 156 0.41 12.01 -20.67
C GLU A 156 1.20 13.11 -19.94
N HIS A 157 0.95 13.30 -18.64
CA HIS A 157 1.75 14.19 -17.80
C HIS A 157 3.24 13.81 -17.82
N LEU A 158 3.58 12.53 -17.62
CA LEU A 158 4.98 12.09 -17.66
C LEU A 158 5.63 12.28 -19.05
N LEU A 159 4.90 12.04 -20.14
CA LEU A 159 5.40 12.27 -21.50
C LEU A 159 5.68 13.76 -21.76
N ASP A 160 4.83 14.65 -21.27
CA ASP A 160 5.08 16.10 -21.31
C ASP A 160 6.38 16.46 -20.56
N ARG A 161 6.63 15.87 -19.38
CA ARG A 161 7.88 16.05 -18.62
C ARG A 161 9.11 15.53 -19.35
N VAL A 162 8.99 14.42 -20.08
CA VAL A 162 10.05 13.92 -20.97
C VAL A 162 10.33 14.91 -22.10
N SER A 163 9.28 15.44 -22.73
CA SER A 163 9.43 16.41 -23.83
C SER A 163 10.11 17.72 -23.39
N LYS A 164 9.90 18.12 -22.14
CA LYS A 164 10.50 19.31 -21.51
C LYS A 164 11.91 19.05 -20.95
N GLY A 165 12.40 17.81 -20.99
CA GLY A 165 13.72 17.42 -20.48
C GLY A 165 13.81 17.36 -18.94
N THR A 166 12.69 17.48 -18.22
CA THR A 166 12.66 17.40 -16.75
C THR A 166 12.54 15.97 -16.23
N LEU A 167 12.33 15.00 -17.12
CA LEU A 167 12.33 13.56 -16.83
C LEU A 167 13.07 12.85 -17.97
N SER A 168 14.05 12.00 -17.64
CA SER A 168 14.74 11.22 -18.69
C SER A 168 13.84 10.11 -19.24
N LYS A 169 14.09 9.73 -20.50
CA LYS A 169 13.33 8.65 -21.15
C LYS A 169 13.54 7.31 -20.45
N GLU A 170 14.75 7.06 -19.95
CA GLU A 170 15.10 5.85 -19.20
C GLU A 170 14.32 5.74 -17.88
N LEU A 171 14.20 6.85 -17.14
CA LEU A 171 13.44 6.89 -15.90
C LEU A 171 11.94 6.74 -16.18
N TYR A 172 11.42 7.38 -17.23
CA TYR A 172 10.04 7.18 -17.68
C TYR A 172 9.77 5.70 -18.02
N ASP A 173 10.61 5.07 -18.83
CA ASP A 173 10.41 3.68 -19.26
C ASP A 173 10.50 2.72 -18.06
N GLY A 174 11.43 2.94 -17.13
CA GLY A 174 11.52 2.19 -15.88
C GLY A 174 10.28 2.35 -15.00
N PHE A 175 9.77 3.58 -14.88
CA PHE A 175 8.56 3.88 -14.11
C PHE A 175 7.31 3.23 -14.71
N MET A 176 7.18 3.24 -16.04
CA MET A 176 6.08 2.58 -16.76
C MET A 176 6.11 1.06 -16.61
N VAL A 177 7.28 0.43 -16.52
CA VAL A 177 7.40 -1.00 -16.22
C VAL A 177 6.99 -1.30 -14.78
N ALA A 178 7.48 -0.53 -13.82
CA ALA A 178 7.18 -0.74 -12.39
C ALA A 178 5.69 -0.57 -12.06
N LEU A 179 5.05 0.47 -12.59
CA LEU A 179 3.61 0.70 -12.37
C LEU A 179 2.72 -0.08 -13.33
N GLY A 180 3.23 -0.47 -14.51
CA GLY A 180 2.45 -1.13 -15.56
C GLY A 180 1.75 -2.41 -15.11
N ASN A 181 2.36 -3.15 -14.18
CA ASN A 181 1.77 -4.34 -13.58
C ASN A 181 0.53 -4.03 -12.72
N PHE A 182 0.49 -2.87 -12.07
CA PHE A 182 -0.66 -2.44 -11.26
C PHE A 182 -1.76 -1.82 -12.10
N TYR A 183 -1.41 -1.00 -13.11
CA TYR A 183 -2.41 -0.38 -14.00
C TYR A 183 -3.26 -1.39 -14.80
N GLN A 184 -2.87 -2.67 -14.84
CA GLN A 184 -3.66 -3.74 -15.44
C GLN A 184 -4.85 -4.17 -14.57
N ILE A 185 -4.79 -3.93 -13.26
CA ILE A 185 -5.79 -4.38 -12.28
C ILE A 185 -6.42 -3.22 -11.49
N ILE A 186 -5.80 -2.03 -11.50
CA ILE A 186 -6.31 -0.81 -10.87
C ILE A 186 -6.29 0.38 -11.84
N ASP A 187 -7.29 1.26 -11.74
CA ASP A 187 -7.28 2.61 -12.31
C ASP A 187 -6.81 3.57 -11.21
N GLN A 188 -5.66 4.22 -11.42
CA GLN A 188 -5.07 5.14 -10.45
C GLN A 188 -4.79 6.49 -11.11
N ARG A 189 -5.24 7.57 -10.46
CA ARG A 189 -5.17 8.94 -10.98
C ARG A 189 -4.67 9.89 -9.92
N TYR A 190 -3.48 10.45 -10.14
CA TYR A 190 -2.84 11.37 -9.22
C TYR A 190 -3.49 12.75 -9.28
N CYS A 191 -3.76 13.32 -8.11
CA CYS A 191 -4.39 14.63 -7.99
C CYS A 191 -3.35 15.73 -8.29
N PRO A 192 -3.64 16.71 -9.18
CA PRO A 192 -2.70 17.78 -9.52
C PRO A 192 -2.24 18.65 -8.35
N GLU A 193 -3.05 18.75 -7.29
CA GLU A 193 -2.74 19.51 -6.09
C GLU A 193 -1.68 18.84 -5.21
N GLY A 194 -1.49 17.52 -5.38
CA GLY A 194 -0.56 16.73 -4.58
C GLY A 194 0.88 16.85 -5.05
N ILE A 195 1.83 16.87 -4.11
CA ILE A 195 3.26 17.00 -4.43
C ILE A 195 3.77 15.86 -5.31
N LEU A 196 3.29 14.64 -5.08
CA LEU A 196 3.62 13.47 -5.90
C LEU A 196 3.43 13.71 -7.40
N PHE A 197 2.35 14.38 -7.78
CA PHE A 197 2.06 14.73 -9.15
C PHE A 197 3.04 15.79 -9.65
N GLN A 198 3.24 16.86 -8.88
CA GLN A 198 3.97 18.05 -9.31
C GLN A 198 5.48 17.78 -9.50
N ASN A 199 6.10 17.03 -8.59
CA ASN A 199 7.54 16.73 -8.65
C ASN A 199 7.87 15.30 -9.13
N VAL A 200 6.88 14.59 -9.67
CA VAL A 200 7.05 13.26 -10.27
C VAL A 200 7.70 12.29 -9.27
N PHE A 201 7.07 12.10 -8.11
CA PHE A 201 7.60 11.24 -7.04
C PHE A 201 9.01 11.65 -6.56
N GLY A 202 9.29 12.95 -6.58
CA GLY A 202 10.60 13.51 -6.23
C GLY A 202 11.71 13.23 -7.25
N ILE A 203 11.38 12.69 -8.44
CA ILE A 203 12.34 12.48 -9.53
C ILE A 203 12.76 13.84 -10.12
N ASP A 204 11.80 14.75 -10.34
CA ASP A 204 12.13 16.14 -10.66
C ASP A 204 12.29 16.93 -9.36
N SER A 205 13.47 16.82 -8.75
CA SER A 205 13.84 17.54 -7.52
C SER A 205 13.92 19.06 -7.69
N SER A 206 13.87 19.57 -8.94
CA SER A 206 13.87 21.00 -9.24
C SER A 206 12.47 21.59 -9.41
N ALA A 207 11.44 20.75 -9.45
CA ALA A 207 10.05 21.17 -9.63
C ALA A 207 9.61 22.06 -8.46
N ARG A 208 9.09 23.25 -8.76
CA ARG A 208 8.36 24.02 -7.76
C ARG A 208 7.01 23.36 -7.50
N THR A 209 6.60 23.29 -6.24
CA THR A 209 5.27 22.83 -5.86
C THR A 209 4.42 23.95 -5.30
N THR A 210 3.11 23.80 -5.38
CA THR A 210 2.12 24.70 -4.76
C THR A 210 2.09 24.61 -3.23
N GLN A 211 3.01 23.83 -2.63
CA GLN A 211 3.10 23.60 -1.19
C GLN A 211 4.53 23.84 -0.66
N ASP A 212 5.41 24.48 -1.44
CA ASP A 212 6.81 24.72 -1.06
C ASP A 212 6.98 25.66 0.13
N ASP A 213 6.00 26.55 0.34
CA ASP A 213 5.93 27.48 1.47
C ASP A 213 5.44 26.83 2.77
N LYS A 214 4.95 25.59 2.71
CA LYS A 214 4.42 24.87 3.86
C LYS A 214 5.49 24.06 4.58
N PRO A 215 5.42 23.93 5.92
CA PRO A 215 6.14 22.91 6.65
C PRO A 215 5.85 21.52 6.08
N ILE A 216 6.83 20.61 6.11
CA ILE A 216 6.69 19.25 5.54
C ILE A 216 5.47 18.49 6.09
N THR A 217 5.09 18.72 7.34
CA THR A 217 3.96 18.05 8.01
C THR A 217 2.59 18.57 7.58
N GLU A 218 2.56 19.74 6.93
CA GLU A 218 1.36 20.33 6.33
C GLU A 218 1.23 20.01 4.83
N LYS A 219 2.27 19.42 4.24
CA LYS A 219 2.27 18.99 2.85
C LYS A 219 1.44 17.72 2.64
N THR A 220 0.80 17.61 1.49
CA THR A 220 0.01 16.44 1.11
C THR A 220 0.23 16.00 -0.32
N SER A 221 0.03 14.72 -0.55
CA SER A 221 -0.14 14.13 -1.88
C SER A 221 -1.43 13.32 -1.88
N ALA A 222 -2.14 13.26 -2.98
CA ALA A 222 -3.33 12.41 -3.06
C ALA A 222 -3.50 11.79 -4.44
N TYR A 223 -4.20 10.68 -4.49
CA TYR A 223 -4.61 10.02 -5.73
C TYR A 223 -5.94 9.30 -5.54
N TRP A 224 -6.70 9.24 -6.62
CA TRP A 224 -7.86 8.38 -6.75
C TRP A 224 -7.42 7.00 -7.18
N VAL A 225 -8.06 5.97 -6.64
CA VAL A 225 -7.83 4.59 -7.02
C VAL A 225 -9.14 3.81 -7.00
N ARG A 226 -9.27 2.88 -7.94
CA ARG A 226 -10.27 1.80 -7.92
C ARG A 226 -9.71 0.56 -8.56
N SER A 227 -10.21 -0.59 -8.16
CA SER A 227 -10.06 -1.85 -8.87
C SER A 227 -10.80 -1.77 -10.21
N LEU A 228 -10.20 -2.32 -11.27
CA LEU A 228 -10.86 -2.55 -12.55
C LEU A 228 -11.82 -3.75 -12.49
N GLU A 229 -11.60 -4.62 -11.51
CA GLU A 229 -12.41 -5.80 -11.21
C GLU A 229 -13.38 -5.52 -10.06
N SER A 230 -14.63 -5.93 -10.21
CA SER A 230 -15.56 -6.07 -9.08
C SER A 230 -15.23 -7.35 -8.32
N PHE A 231 -15.05 -7.24 -7.00
CA PHE A 231 -14.73 -8.40 -6.18
C PHE A 231 -15.97 -9.26 -5.93
N SER A 232 -15.76 -10.57 -5.76
CA SER A 232 -16.82 -11.50 -5.42
C SER A 232 -17.41 -11.17 -4.03
N GLN A 233 -18.73 -11.33 -3.88
CA GLN A 233 -19.40 -11.19 -2.59
C GLN A 233 -19.01 -12.36 -1.69
N HIS A 234 -18.11 -12.12 -0.74
CA HIS A 234 -17.69 -13.11 0.25
C HIS A 234 -18.63 -13.12 1.47
N ALA A 235 -18.76 -14.29 2.10
CA ALA A 235 -19.64 -14.53 3.25
C ALA A 235 -19.17 -13.84 4.56
N ASP A 236 -17.92 -13.39 4.57
CA ASP A 236 -17.11 -12.89 5.69
C ASP A 236 -17.22 -11.36 5.87
N GLY A 237 -18.22 -10.74 5.23
CA GLY A 237 -18.36 -9.29 5.24
C GLY A 237 -17.28 -8.63 4.40
N ASN A 238 -17.11 -7.31 4.52
CA ASN A 238 -16.31 -6.51 3.60
C ASN A 238 -14.77 -6.72 3.72
N ALA A 239 -14.30 -7.88 4.18
CA ALA A 239 -12.89 -8.19 4.49
C ALA A 239 -11.99 -8.14 3.26
N MET A 240 -12.39 -8.75 2.14
CA MET A 240 -11.62 -8.73 0.89
C MET A 240 -11.37 -7.29 0.39
N HIS A 241 -12.41 -6.45 0.39
CA HIS A 241 -12.25 -5.04 0.02
C HIS A 241 -11.36 -4.28 0.99
N LYS A 242 -11.45 -4.56 2.30
CA LYS A 242 -10.54 -3.96 3.30
C LYS A 242 -9.10 -4.46 3.17
N ALA A 243 -8.89 -5.72 2.81
CA ALA A 243 -7.57 -6.26 2.50
C ALA A 243 -6.94 -5.55 1.29
N ALA A 244 -7.70 -5.36 0.22
CA ALA A 244 -7.26 -4.58 -0.94
C ALA A 244 -7.05 -3.09 -0.64
N LEU A 245 -7.88 -2.48 0.22
CA LEU A 245 -7.64 -1.11 0.66
C LEU A 245 -6.34 -1.02 1.47
N THR A 246 -6.08 -1.95 2.39
CA THR A 246 -4.80 -2.03 3.12
C THR A 246 -3.62 -2.21 2.16
N PHE A 247 -3.77 -3.05 1.13
CA PHE A 247 -2.78 -3.20 0.09
C PHE A 247 -2.43 -1.85 -0.55
N LEU A 248 -3.43 -1.05 -0.93
CA LEU A 248 -3.21 0.24 -1.59
C LEU A 248 -2.69 1.32 -0.63
N LEU A 249 -3.07 1.29 0.64
CA LEU A 249 -2.59 2.23 1.67
C LEU A 249 -1.09 2.08 1.97
N ASP A 250 -0.47 0.96 1.58
CA ASP A 250 0.98 0.78 1.62
C ASP A 250 1.69 1.52 0.46
N GLY A 251 0.93 2.02 -0.52
CA GLY A 251 1.42 2.58 -1.77
C GLY A 251 2.02 3.96 -1.58
N SER A 252 3.32 4.09 -1.87
CA SER A 252 4.11 5.33 -1.72
C SER A 252 4.21 5.89 -0.30
N THR A 253 3.45 5.40 0.69
CA THR A 253 3.41 5.90 2.07
C THR A 253 4.80 6.05 2.69
N SER A 254 5.65 5.02 2.63
CA SER A 254 7.01 5.06 3.17
C SER A 254 7.93 6.11 2.53
N THR A 255 7.62 6.52 1.29
CA THR A 255 8.44 7.43 0.48
C THR A 255 8.01 8.89 0.54
N ILE A 256 6.85 9.17 1.15
CA ILE A 256 6.25 10.52 1.21
C ILE A 256 7.18 11.57 1.83
N PRO A 257 7.90 11.30 2.92
CA PRO A 257 8.83 12.28 3.49
C PRO A 257 9.91 12.74 2.48
N LEU A 258 10.37 11.85 1.59
CA LEU A 258 11.34 12.19 0.53
C LEU A 258 10.71 13.11 -0.50
N GLN A 259 9.54 12.71 -0.99
CA GLN A 259 8.82 13.39 -2.06
C GLN A 259 8.41 14.79 -1.63
N HIS A 260 7.95 14.95 -0.40
CA HIS A 260 7.60 16.26 0.19
C HIS A 260 8.82 17.15 0.46
N SER A 261 10.03 16.57 0.40
CA SER A 261 11.33 17.24 0.53
C SER A 261 12.10 17.37 -0.78
N HIS A 262 11.44 17.19 -1.94
CA HIS A 262 12.07 17.22 -3.27
C HIS A 262 13.20 16.22 -3.46
N ARG A 263 13.05 15.01 -2.89
CA ARG A 263 14.01 13.92 -3.02
C ARG A 263 13.38 12.69 -3.65
N SER A 264 14.17 12.03 -4.48
CA SER A 264 13.80 10.76 -5.10
C SER A 264 14.12 9.60 -4.16
N PHE A 265 13.30 8.55 -4.23
CA PHE A 265 13.64 7.25 -3.63
C PHE A 265 15.01 6.72 -4.07
N LEU A 266 15.44 7.05 -5.30
CA LEU A 266 16.73 6.65 -5.87
C LEU A 266 17.93 7.23 -5.11
N SER A 267 17.72 8.26 -4.29
CA SER A 267 18.76 8.95 -3.52
C SER A 267 18.94 8.36 -2.10
N THR A 268 18.13 7.36 -1.74
CA THR A 268 18.16 6.76 -0.40
C THR A 268 19.02 5.51 -0.31
N GLN A 269 19.66 5.32 0.84
CA GLN A 269 20.33 4.06 1.18
C GLN A 269 19.34 3.02 1.69
N ALA A 270 18.36 3.46 2.49
CA ALA A 270 17.32 2.61 3.04
C ALA A 270 16.02 3.40 3.18
N CYS A 271 14.93 2.84 2.65
CA CYS A 271 13.58 3.36 2.83
C CYS A 271 12.61 2.17 2.82
N SER A 272 12.12 1.77 3.98
CA SER A 272 11.21 0.61 4.11
C SER A 272 10.31 0.73 5.33
N SER A 273 9.13 0.12 5.26
CA SER A 273 8.19 0.05 6.38
C SER A 273 8.71 -0.91 7.46
N LEU A 274 8.57 -0.51 8.72
CA LEU A 274 8.89 -1.29 9.92
C LEU A 274 7.63 -1.84 10.56
N ASP A 275 6.58 -1.02 10.61
CA ASP A 275 5.25 -1.42 11.02
C ASP A 275 4.16 -0.82 10.12
N VAL A 276 2.93 -1.26 10.35
CA VAL A 276 1.73 -0.68 9.77
C VAL A 276 0.57 -0.82 10.75
N SER A 277 -0.29 0.19 10.81
CA SER A 277 -1.55 0.11 11.53
C SER A 277 -2.66 0.78 10.74
N VAL A 278 -3.74 0.04 10.46
CA VAL A 278 -4.91 0.48 9.69
C VAL A 278 -6.15 0.37 10.57
N ARG A 279 -6.85 1.50 10.74
CA ARG A 279 -8.17 1.54 11.40
C ARG A 279 -9.25 1.78 10.35
N PHE A 280 -10.22 0.89 10.30
CA PHE A 280 -11.37 1.01 9.41
C PHE A 280 -12.53 1.63 10.16
N ARG A 281 -13.08 2.69 9.58
CA ARG A 281 -14.26 3.37 10.09
C ARG A 281 -15.54 2.77 9.54
N SER A 282 -15.54 2.41 8.27
CA SER A 282 -16.72 1.95 7.55
C SER A 282 -16.50 0.58 6.92
N SER A 283 -17.55 -0.24 6.94
CA SER A 283 -17.68 -1.45 6.12
C SER A 283 -18.43 -1.19 4.81
N LYS A 284 -18.86 0.04 4.53
CA LYS A 284 -19.72 0.40 3.39
C LYS A 284 -18.91 1.08 2.30
N PHE A 285 -18.00 0.34 1.66
CA PHE A 285 -17.30 0.78 0.45
C PHE A 285 -16.97 -0.41 -0.43
N ARG A 286 -16.81 -0.18 -1.73
CA ARG A 286 -16.37 -1.21 -2.68
C ARG A 286 -15.14 -0.74 -3.42
N MET A 287 -14.25 -1.68 -3.72
CA MET A 287 -12.98 -1.39 -4.38
C MET A 287 -13.15 -1.04 -5.85
N ASP A 288 -14.26 -1.42 -6.49
CA ASP A 288 -14.61 -1.03 -7.86
C ASP A 288 -15.18 0.40 -7.96
N GLN A 289 -15.30 1.09 -6.82
CA GLN A 289 -15.66 2.50 -6.73
C GLN A 289 -14.42 3.34 -6.43
N TRP A 290 -14.48 4.63 -6.80
CA TRP A 290 -13.41 5.56 -6.53
C TRP A 290 -13.18 5.78 -5.04
N ILE A 291 -11.92 5.60 -4.64
CA ILE A 291 -11.43 5.88 -3.30
C ILE A 291 -10.30 6.91 -3.44
N LEU A 292 -10.41 8.01 -2.70
CA LEU A 292 -9.34 8.99 -2.56
C LEU A 292 -8.39 8.52 -1.47
N ILE A 293 -7.10 8.39 -1.78
CA ILE A 293 -6.05 8.19 -0.79
C ILE A 293 -5.26 9.48 -0.67
N GLU A 294 -5.24 10.07 0.53
CA GLU A 294 -4.37 11.19 0.90
C GLU A 294 -3.20 10.67 1.72
N LEU A 295 -2.00 11.15 1.39
CA LEU A 295 -0.73 10.79 1.98
C LEU A 295 -0.04 12.03 2.57
N TYR A 296 0.52 11.89 3.76
CA TYR A 296 1.25 12.94 4.47
C TYR A 296 2.23 12.35 5.49
N THR A 297 3.01 13.18 6.18
CA THR A 297 3.96 12.74 7.21
C THR A 297 3.83 13.57 8.49
N GLU A 298 4.04 12.95 9.64
CA GLU A 298 3.87 13.59 10.96
C GLU A 298 5.21 13.94 11.62
N ALA A 299 6.21 13.04 11.55
CA ALA A 299 7.49 13.25 12.21
C ALA A 299 8.62 12.48 11.53
N ALA A 300 9.86 12.93 11.77
CA ALA A 300 11.09 12.28 11.38
C ALA A 300 12.17 12.46 12.45
N GLY A 301 13.02 11.44 12.65
CA GLY A 301 14.09 11.47 13.64
C GLY A 301 14.78 10.12 13.78
N GLU A 302 16.04 10.11 14.21
CA GLU A 302 16.80 8.89 14.48
C GLU A 302 16.84 7.89 13.30
N GLY A 303 16.87 8.40 12.07
CA GLY A 303 16.83 7.58 10.85
C GLY A 303 15.49 6.89 10.59
N ARG A 304 14.40 7.41 11.17
CA ARG A 304 13.02 6.94 11.01
C ARG A 304 12.08 8.08 10.61
N THR A 305 10.94 7.71 10.04
CA THR A 305 9.84 8.61 9.70
C THR A 305 8.49 8.00 10.06
N ILE A 306 7.49 8.86 10.25
CA ILE A 306 6.11 8.48 10.56
C ILE A 306 5.18 9.02 9.46
N PRO A 307 5.13 8.35 8.29
CA PRO A 307 4.14 8.67 7.27
C PRO A 307 2.76 8.09 7.58
N ASN A 308 1.75 8.73 7.01
CA ASN A 308 0.35 8.45 7.23
C ASN A 308 -0.43 8.47 5.92
N ALA A 309 -1.54 7.75 5.93
CA ALA A 309 -2.50 7.75 4.84
C ALA A 309 -3.92 7.79 5.40
N LYS A 310 -4.84 8.40 4.66
CA LYS A 310 -6.27 8.36 4.92
C LYS A 310 -7.00 8.07 3.62
N ALA A 311 -8.12 7.36 3.72
CA ALA A 311 -8.94 6.98 2.57
C ALA A 311 -10.37 7.49 2.73
N TRP A 312 -10.93 8.05 1.65
CA TRP A 312 -12.32 8.50 1.58
C TRP A 312 -13.02 7.92 0.36
N THR A 313 -14.34 7.75 0.44
CA THR A 313 -15.15 7.52 -0.75
C THR A 313 -15.20 8.77 -1.63
N GLU A 314 -15.67 8.63 -2.87
CA GLU A 314 -15.96 9.75 -3.76
C GLU A 314 -16.91 10.79 -3.15
N GLN A 315 -17.83 10.36 -2.28
CA GLN A 315 -18.78 11.21 -1.58
C GLN A 315 -18.17 11.94 -0.38
N GLY A 316 -16.88 11.71 -0.07
CA GLY A 316 -16.18 12.37 1.03
C GLY A 316 -16.33 11.69 2.39
N GLU A 317 -16.80 10.44 2.42
CA GLU A 317 -16.88 9.67 3.68
C GLU A 317 -15.52 9.04 4.01
N LEU A 318 -14.96 9.34 5.19
CA LEU A 318 -13.72 8.71 5.64
C LEU A 318 -13.96 7.21 5.88
N ILE A 319 -13.18 6.34 5.25
CA ILE A 319 -13.34 4.88 5.37
C ILE A 319 -12.18 4.21 6.13
N ALA A 320 -10.96 4.75 6.04
CA ALA A 320 -9.80 4.21 6.75
C ALA A 320 -8.76 5.28 7.09
N THR A 321 -7.97 5.03 8.14
CA THR A 321 -6.75 5.77 8.47
C THR A 321 -5.62 4.77 8.69
N ALA A 322 -4.46 5.04 8.11
CA ALA A 322 -3.26 4.24 8.23
C ALA A 322 -2.06 5.07 8.73
N SER A 323 -1.16 4.41 9.44
CA SER A 323 0.12 4.95 9.91
C SER A 323 1.19 3.90 9.75
N GLN A 324 2.42 4.32 9.45
CA GLN A 324 3.59 3.45 9.43
C GLN A 324 4.75 4.13 10.15
N ASN A 325 5.58 3.35 10.83
CA ASN A 325 6.96 3.70 11.12
C ASN A 325 7.82 3.16 9.98
N CYS A 326 8.69 3.98 9.42
CA CYS A 326 9.58 3.60 8.33
C CYS A 326 11.03 3.92 8.70
N ILE A 327 11.97 3.06 8.33
CA ILE A 327 13.38 3.45 8.25
C ILE A 327 13.54 4.37 7.04
N LEU A 328 14.28 5.45 7.19
CA LEU A 328 14.65 6.34 6.11
C LEU A 328 16.05 6.89 6.38
N ARG A 329 17.00 6.53 5.51
CA ARG A 329 18.41 6.91 5.62
C ARG A 329 18.96 7.32 4.25
N PHE A 330 19.67 8.44 4.24
CA PHE A 330 20.38 8.93 3.06
C PHE A 330 21.74 8.23 2.92
N GLY A 331 22.24 8.14 1.69
CA GLY A 331 23.59 7.64 1.44
C GLY A 331 24.68 8.55 2.02
N PRO A 332 25.90 8.02 2.25
CA PRO A 332 27.03 8.83 2.68
C PRO A 332 27.32 9.93 1.65
N GLY A 333 27.37 11.19 2.10
CA GLY A 333 27.68 12.36 1.27
C GLY A 333 26.47 13.17 0.80
N GLU A 334 25.23 12.74 1.04
CA GLU A 334 24.07 13.61 0.79
C GLU A 334 23.93 14.68 1.88
N PRO A 335 23.70 15.96 1.52
CA PRO A 335 23.44 16.99 2.51
C PRO A 335 22.20 16.62 3.32
N GLN A 336 22.30 16.59 4.65
CA GLN A 336 21.13 16.47 5.51
C GLN A 336 20.30 17.75 5.37
N VAL A 337 19.01 17.63 5.06
CA VAL A 337 18.10 18.77 5.17
C VAL A 337 17.99 19.12 6.65
N LYS A 338 18.44 20.30 7.04
CA LYS A 338 18.06 20.88 8.33
C LYS A 338 16.58 21.28 8.19
N LEU A 339 15.71 20.53 8.89
CA LEU A 339 14.28 20.81 9.00
C LEU A 339 14.03 22.12 9.75
#